data_AF-A0A3D1AF96-F1
#
_entry.id   AF-A0A3D1AF96-F1
#
_cell.length_a   1.000
_cell.length_b   1.000
_cell.length_c   1.000
_cell.angle_alpha   90.00
_cell.angle_beta   90.00
_cell.angle_gamma   90.00
#
_symmetry.space_group_name_H-M   'P 1'
#
loop_
_entity.id
_entity.type
_entity.pdbx_description
1 polymer ?
#
loop_
_entity_poly.entity_id
_entity_poly.type
_entity_poly.pdbx_seq_one_letter_code
_entity_poly.pdbx_strand_id
1 'polypeptide(L)' 'QKIVFIHGKGEGVLRAALEKELKTTYKHQSRFQDASFREYGYGATMVVIG' A
#
# COMPACT_ATOMS: atom_id res chain seq x y z
N GLN A 1 -6.89 -7.73 -9.87
CA GLN A 1 -5.87 -8.52 -9.11
C GLN A 1 -5.66 -7.90 -7.73
N LYS A 2 -5.42 -8.68 -6.66
CA LYS A 2 -5.07 -8.14 -5.32
C LYS A 2 -3.59 -8.40 -5.01
N ILE A 3 -2.91 -7.41 -4.42
CA ILE A 3 -1.49 -7.47 -4.02
C ILE A 3 -1.34 -6.83 -2.64
N VAL A 4 -0.57 -7.45 -1.74
CA VAL A 4 -0.23 -6.87 -0.43
C VAL A 4 1.25 -6.50 -0.44
N PHE A 5 1.55 -5.23 -0.24
CA PHE A 5 2.91 -4.72 -0.11
C PHE A 5 3.30 -4.69 1.36
N ILE A 6 4.27 -5.53 1.74
CA ILE A 6 4.87 -5.53 3.07
C ILE A 6 6.06 -4.58 3.04
N HIS A 7 5.92 -3.42 3.68
CA HIS A 7 6.93 -2.36 3.67
C HIS A 7 7.51 -2.06 5.07
N GLY A 8 6.98 -2.70 6.11
CA GLY A 8 7.36 -2.45 7.49
C GLY A 8 6.85 -1.09 7.99
N LYS A 9 7.00 -0.83 9.30
CA LYS A 9 6.60 0.45 9.90
C LYS A 9 7.67 1.51 9.65
N GLY A 10 8.87 1.32 10.21
CA GLY A 10 9.97 2.30 10.15
C GLY A 10 9.50 3.74 10.43
N GLU A 11 10.14 4.70 9.77
CA GLU A 11 9.68 6.10 9.70
C GLU A 11 8.65 6.34 8.58
N GLY A 12 8.05 5.28 8.02
CA GLY A 12 7.03 5.39 6.97
C GLY A 12 7.54 5.77 5.57
N VAL A 13 8.86 5.80 5.34
CA VAL A 13 9.46 6.20 4.05
C VAL A 13 8.94 5.37 2.88
N LEU A 14 8.93 4.04 3.00
CA LEU A 14 8.46 3.14 1.94
C LEU A 14 6.94 3.24 1.73
N ARG A 15 6.16 3.42 2.81
CA ARG A 15 4.72 3.67 2.72
C ARG A 15 4.44 4.94 1.92
N ALA A 16 5.10 6.04 2.26
CA ALA A 16 4.91 7.32 1.59
C ALA A 16 5.29 7.26 0.10
N ALA A 17 6.39 6.59 -0.24
CA ALA A 17 6.79 6.38 -1.62
C ALA A 17 5.76 5.55 -2.41
N LEU A 18 5.28 4.45 -1.83
CA LEU A 18 4.23 3.61 -2.43
C LEU A 18 2.94 4.39 -2.64
N GLU A 19 2.45 5.09 -1.61
CA GLU A 19 1.22 5.89 -1.72
C GLU A 19 1.35 6.99 -2.77
N LYS A 20 2.52 7.62 -2.91
CA LYS A 20 2.78 8.62 -3.94
C LYS A 20 2.57 8.03 -5.33
N GLU A 21 3.24 6.92 -5.65
CA GLU A 21 3.13 6.27 -6.96
C GLU A 21 1.69 5.80 -7.25
N LEU A 22 0.98 5.27 -6.25
CA LEU A 22 -0.41 4.85 -6.42
C LEU A 22 -1.36 6.03 -6.65
N LYS A 23 -1.11 7.19 -6.01
CA LYS A 23 -1.91 8.41 -6.17
C LYS A 23 -1.60 9.16 -7.47
N THR A 24 -0.38 9.04 -8.03
CA THR A 24 0.04 9.77 -9.23
C THR A 24 0.01 8.90 -10.48
N THR A 25 0.76 7.82 -10.48
CA THR A 25 1.08 7.02 -11.69
C THR A 25 -0.02 5.99 -11.96
N TYR A 26 -0.54 5.36 -10.91
CA TYR A 26 -1.52 4.26 -11.02
C TYR A 26 -2.92 4.62 -10.54
N LYS A 27 -3.23 5.92 -10.49
CA LYS A 27 -4.48 6.45 -9.90
C LYS A 27 -5.75 5.84 -10.52
N HIS A 28 -5.73 5.58 -11.82
CA HIS A 28 -6.91 5.13 -12.55
C HIS A 28 -7.00 3.60 -12.64
N GLN A 29 -5.89 2.91 -12.46
CA GLN A 29 -5.75 1.46 -12.61
C GLN A 29 -5.73 0.73 -11.26
N SER A 30 -5.65 1.46 -10.15
CA SER A 30 -5.52 0.86 -8.83
C SER A 30 -6.25 1.61 -7.73
N ARG A 31 -6.66 0.88 -6.70
CA ARG A 31 -7.11 1.40 -5.41
C ARG A 31 -6.29 0.76 -4.31
N PHE A 32 -6.09 1.46 -3.21
CA PHE A 32 -5.30 0.94 -2.10
C PHE A 32 -5.83 1.38 -0.75
N GLN A 33 -5.50 0.60 0.27
CA GLN A 33 -5.87 0.79 1.68
C GLN A 33 -4.86 0.08 2.57
N ASP A 34 -4.87 0.35 3.88
CA ASP A 34 -4.10 -0.43 4.84
C ASP A 34 -4.54 -1.92 4.77
N ALA A 35 -3.57 -2.83 4.87
CA ALA A 35 -3.84 -4.27 4.96
C ALA A 35 -4.35 -4.65 6.36
N SER A 36 -4.68 -5.93 6.56
CA SER A 36 -5.17 -6.44 7.85
C SER A 36 -4.21 -6.11 8.99
N PHE A 37 -4.66 -5.27 9.94
CA PHE A 37 -3.85 -4.91 11.10
C PHE A 37 -3.49 -6.13 11.96
N ARG A 38 -4.42 -7.08 12.11
CA ARG A 38 -4.19 -8.31 12.89
C ARG A 38 -3.03 -9.13 12.34
N GLU A 39 -2.81 -9.08 11.03
CA GLU A 39 -1.83 -9.92 10.34
C GLU A 39 -0.50 -9.19 10.11
N TYR A 40 -0.53 -7.87 9.84
CA TYR A 40 0.64 -7.11 9.41
C TYR A 40 0.96 -5.88 10.27
N GLY A 41 0.15 -5.59 11.29
CA GLY A 41 0.22 -4.33 12.02
C GLY A 41 0.06 -3.13 11.08
N TYR A 42 0.84 -2.07 11.32
CA TYR A 42 0.87 -0.87 10.44
C TYR A 42 1.81 -1.01 9.23
N GLY A 43 2.40 -2.18 9.03
CA GLY A 43 3.53 -2.39 8.11
C GLY A 43 3.16 -2.83 6.70
N ALA A 44 1.88 -2.81 6.31
CA ALA A 44 1.47 -3.29 5.00
C ALA A 44 0.27 -2.53 4.40
N THR A 45 0.29 -2.43 3.07
CA THR A 45 -0.75 -1.79 2.24
C THR A 45 -1.29 -2.80 1.24
N MET A 46 -2.62 -2.94 1.18
CA MET A 46 -3.30 -3.75 0.16
C MET A 46 -3.64 -2.87 -1.05
N VAL A 47 -3.29 -3.35 -2.24
CA VAL A 47 -3.61 -2.73 -3.52
C VAL A 47 -4.49 -3.66 -4.34
N VAL A 48 -5.54 -3.11 -4.91
CA VAL A 48 -6.43 -3.78 -5.85
C VAL A 48 -6.25 -3.13 -7.22
N ILE A 49 -5.76 -3.91 -8.19
CA ILE A 49 -5.64 -3.52 -9.60
C ILE A 49 -6.98 -3.81 -10.28
N GLY A 50 -7.52 -2.78 -10.93
CA GLY A 50 -8.76 -2.80 -11.72
C GLY A 50 -8.53 -3.19 -13.17
#